data_AF-A0A6L5PEH1-F1
#
_entry.id   AF-A0A6L5PEH1-F1
#
_cell.length_a   1.000
_cell.length_b   1.000
_cell.length_c   1.000
_cell.angle_alpha   90.00
_cell.angle_beta   90.00
_cell.angle_gamma   90.00
#
_symmetry.space_group_name_H-M   'P 1'
#
loop_
_entity.id
_entity.type
_entity.pdbx_description
1 polymer ?
#
loop_
_entity_poly.entity_id
_entity_poly.type
_entity_poly.pdbx_seq_one_letter_code
_entity_poly.pdbx_strand_id
1 'polypeptide(L)'
;MRDTANLKTRLMIGLMSSRAPYTRAGIDFASNREAVLVEQGSLDATRILRLVDDVAISFRLVDPVTGVFADVPRDLIGVTDEEPEKVGQFDAIVAELLDRVEAAEKAQAAAEKAAEAEAKKAAKAAADQAKADKAAQTEGAA
;
A
#
# COMPACT_ATOMS: atom_id res chain seq x y z
N MET A 1 16.31 -3.00 16.74
CA MET A 1 15.21 -2.03 16.73
C MET A 1 15.12 -1.47 15.33
N ARG A 2 14.03 -1.73 14.60
CA ARG A 2 13.77 -1.03 13.33
C ARG A 2 13.43 0.42 13.69
N ASP A 3 14.09 1.40 13.07
CA ASP A 3 13.86 2.82 13.36
C ASP A 3 12.41 3.19 13.03
N THR A 4 11.59 3.38 14.06
CA THR A 4 10.22 3.95 13.99
C THR A 4 10.20 5.29 13.26
N ALA A 5 11.32 6.02 13.22
CA ALA A 5 11.49 7.25 12.44
C ALA A 5 11.35 7.03 10.92
N ASN A 6 11.83 5.91 10.37
CA ASN A 6 11.75 5.60 8.93
C ASN A 6 10.36 5.09 8.52
N LEU A 7 9.58 4.63 9.50
CA LEU A 7 8.25 4.06 9.33
C LEU A 7 7.17 5.13 9.18
N LYS A 8 7.31 6.25 9.90
CA LYS A 8 6.45 7.43 9.75
C LYS A 8 6.57 8.08 8.36
N THR A 9 7.72 7.96 7.71
CA THR A 9 7.95 8.49 6.35
C THR A 9 7.45 7.58 5.23
N ARG A 10 7.23 6.29 5.50
CA ARG A 10 6.74 5.33 4.50
C ARG A 10 5.23 5.13 4.57
N LEU A 11 4.61 5.36 5.73
CA LEU A 11 3.18 5.11 5.94
C LEU A 11 2.38 6.42 5.89
N MET A 12 1.25 6.40 5.18
CA MET A 12 0.31 7.52 5.09
C MET A 12 -0.97 7.23 5.86
N ILE A 13 -1.69 8.29 6.25
CA ILE A 13 -3.04 8.17 6.81
C ILE A 13 -4.02 8.14 5.64
N GLY A 14 -4.69 7.00 5.45
CA GLY A 14 -5.81 6.86 4.54
C GLY A 14 -7.12 7.25 5.23
N LEU A 15 -7.82 8.20 4.64
CA LEU A 15 -9.10 8.69 5.14
C LEU A 15 -10.20 8.32 4.14
N MET A 16 -11.26 7.66 4.61
CA MET A 16 -12.44 7.36 3.80
C MET A 16 -13.71 7.85 4.48
N SER A 17 -14.65 8.37 3.67
CA SER A 17 -15.95 8.84 4.13
C SER A 17 -17.06 8.05 3.46
N SER A 18 -17.94 7.44 4.25
CA SER A 18 -19.17 6.82 3.75
C SER A 18 -20.18 7.84 3.19
N ARG A 19 -19.96 9.14 3.45
CA ARG A 19 -20.81 10.26 2.98
C ARG A 19 -20.33 10.92 1.69
N ALA A 20 -19.29 10.40 1.05
CA ALA A 20 -18.74 11.00 -0.17
C ALA A 20 -19.81 11.18 -1.28
N PRO A 21 -19.79 12.30 -2.05
CA PRO A 21 -18.82 13.40 -1.97
C PRO A 21 -19.05 14.30 -0.75
N TYR A 22 -17.99 14.62 -0.01
CA TYR A 22 -18.08 15.41 1.22
C TYR A 22 -16.73 16.05 1.56
N THR A 23 -16.72 17.25 2.15
CA THR A 23 -15.49 17.92 2.56
C THR A 23 -15.47 18.12 4.08
N ARG A 24 -14.36 17.77 4.73
CA ARG A 24 -14.16 18.01 6.16
C ARG A 24 -12.71 18.30 6.49
N ALA A 25 -12.51 19.24 7.42
CA ALA A 25 -11.18 19.71 7.82
C ALA A 25 -10.30 20.11 6.61
N GLY A 26 -10.90 20.65 5.54
CA GLY A 26 -10.18 21.03 4.31
C GLY A 26 -9.70 19.85 3.47
N ILE A 27 -10.21 18.65 3.72
CA ILE A 27 -9.96 17.43 2.94
C ILE A 27 -11.23 17.11 2.16
N ASP A 28 -11.10 16.94 0.85
CA ASP A 28 -12.19 16.57 -0.02
C ASP A 28 -12.26 15.06 -0.22
N PHE A 29 -13.38 14.45 0.17
CA PHE A 29 -13.67 13.04 0.02
C PHE A 29 -14.57 12.86 -1.20
N ALA A 30 -13.98 12.72 -2.38
CA ALA A 30 -14.72 12.58 -3.63
C ALA A 30 -15.51 11.26 -3.73
N SER A 31 -14.99 10.18 -3.11
CA SER A 31 -15.56 8.84 -3.18
C SER A 31 -15.45 8.10 -1.84
N ASN A 32 -16.37 7.18 -1.59
CA ASN A 32 -16.33 6.27 -0.43
C ASN A 32 -15.51 5.00 -0.72
N ARG A 33 -15.03 4.83 -1.95
CA ARG A 33 -14.21 3.69 -2.38
C ARG A 33 -12.73 4.02 -2.48
N GLU A 34 -12.40 5.31 -2.53
CA GLU A 34 -11.03 5.78 -2.68
C GLU A 34 -10.62 6.50 -1.41
N ALA A 35 -9.53 6.04 -0.80
CA ALA A 35 -8.96 6.70 0.36
C ALA A 35 -8.21 7.95 -0.06
N VAL A 36 -8.41 9.04 0.67
CA VAL A 36 -7.56 10.22 0.56
C VAL A 36 -6.32 9.96 1.40
N LEU A 37 -5.16 9.92 0.75
CA LEU A 37 -3.88 9.71 1.42
C LEU A 37 -3.33 11.05 1.92
N VAL A 38 -2.97 11.07 3.19
CA VAL A 38 -2.45 12.25 3.86
C VAL A 38 -1.14 11.89 4.55
N GLU A 39 -0.11 12.71 4.34
CA GLU A 39 1.19 12.52 4.99
C GLU A 39 1.05 12.64 6.51
N GLN A 40 1.69 11.74 7.25
CA GLN A 40 1.73 11.82 8.71
C GLN A 40 2.39 13.14 9.14
N GLY A 41 1.66 13.93 9.94
CA GLY A 41 2.11 15.25 10.42
C GLY A 41 1.68 16.44 9.56
N SER A 42 1.06 16.23 8.40
CA SER A 42 0.51 17.33 7.58
C SER A 42 -0.80 17.93 8.13
N LEU A 43 -1.42 17.26 9.10
CA LEU A 43 -2.63 17.73 9.77
C LEU A 43 -2.27 18.31 11.14
N ASP A 44 -2.69 19.55 11.38
CA ASP A 44 -2.64 20.13 12.71
C ASP A 44 -3.67 19.48 13.67
N ALA A 45 -3.47 19.66 14.97
CA ALA A 45 -4.32 19.07 16.01
C ALA A 45 -5.80 19.46 15.87
N THR A 46 -6.11 20.68 15.41
CA THR A 46 -7.50 21.13 15.23
C THR A 46 -8.17 20.40 14.08
N ARG A 47 -7.46 20.18 12.98
CA ARG A 47 -7.94 19.39 11.84
C ARG A 47 -8.11 17.93 12.21
N ILE A 48 -7.18 17.36 12.97
CA ILE A 48 -7.27 15.98 13.47
C ILE A 48 -8.55 15.81 14.30
N LEU A 49 -8.77 16.66 15.31
CA LEU A 49 -9.97 16.60 16.15
C LEU A 49 -11.26 16.67 15.32
N ARG A 50 -11.32 17.60 14.36
CA ARG A 50 -12.47 17.69 13.45
C ARG A 50 -12.73 16.40 12.68
N LEU A 51 -11.69 15.69 12.25
CA LEU A 51 -11.84 14.42 11.54
C LEU A 51 -12.29 13.30 12.48
N VAL A 52 -11.69 13.22 13.68
CA VAL A 52 -11.99 12.18 14.67
C VAL A 52 -13.43 12.27 15.16
N ASP A 53 -13.96 13.49 15.30
CA ASP A 53 -15.36 13.74 15.68
C ASP A 53 -16.38 13.25 14.63
N ASP A 54 -15.96 12.99 13.39
CA ASP A 54 -16.86 12.46 12.37
C ASP A 54 -16.84 10.94 12.34
N VAL A 55 -17.90 10.34 12.89
CA VAL A 55 -18.11 8.88 12.84
C VAL A 55 -18.23 8.33 11.42
N ALA A 56 -18.48 9.18 10.41
CA ALA A 56 -18.50 8.75 9.01
C ALA A 56 -17.11 8.57 8.40
N ILE A 57 -16.06 9.09 9.06
CA ILE A 57 -14.66 9.01 8.59
C ILE A 57 -13.96 7.84 9.26
N SER A 58 -13.41 6.93 8.46
CA SER A 58 -12.55 5.84 8.91
C SER A 58 -11.08 6.17 8.66
N PHE A 59 -10.22 5.78 9.60
CA PHE A 59 -8.77 6.01 9.54
C PHE A 59 -8.05 4.70 9.28
N ARG A 60 -7.05 4.76 8.39
CA ARG A 60 -6.19 3.65 8.06
C ARG A 60 -4.74 4.10 8.01
N LEU A 61 -3.83 3.23 8.40
CA LEU A 61 -2.44 3.32 7.97
C LEU A 61 -2.33 2.58 6.65
N VAL A 62 -1.70 3.21 5.67
CA VAL A 62 -1.54 2.66 4.32
C VAL A 62 -0.08 2.77 3.93
N ASP A 63 0.50 1.66 3.46
CA ASP A 63 1.75 1.70 2.71
C ASP A 63 1.43 2.05 1.25
N PRO A 64 1.87 3.21 0.72
CA PRO A 64 1.49 3.69 -0.60
C PRO A 64 2.15 2.88 -1.74
N VAL A 65 3.16 2.06 -1.42
CA VAL A 65 3.89 1.25 -2.41
C VAL A 65 3.17 -0.07 -2.66
N THR A 66 2.82 -0.79 -1.60
CA THR A 66 2.20 -2.12 -1.64
C THR A 66 0.66 -2.08 -1.56
N GLY A 67 0.09 -0.96 -1.09
CA GLY A 67 -1.34 -0.81 -0.84
C GLY A 67 -1.85 -1.58 0.40
N VAL A 68 -0.96 -2.22 1.17
CA VAL A 68 -1.33 -2.89 2.41
C VAL A 68 -1.76 -1.85 3.44
N PHE A 69 -2.83 -2.13 4.16
CA PHE A 69 -3.37 -1.23 5.17
C PHE A 69 -3.76 -1.93 6.47
N ALA A 70 -3.82 -1.13 7.53
CA ALA A 70 -4.40 -1.49 8.82
C ALA A 70 -5.41 -0.41 9.23
N ASP A 71 -6.58 -0.83 9.72
CA ASP A 71 -7.54 0.10 10.30
C ASP A 71 -6.99 0.64 11.63
N VAL A 72 -7.14 1.94 11.83
CA VAL A 72 -6.68 2.61 13.06
C VAL A 72 -7.90 3.00 13.89
N PRO A 73 -7.98 2.54 15.15
CA PRO A 73 -8.98 3.02 16.09
C PRO A 73 -8.94 4.54 16.25
N ARG A 74 -10.12 5.17 16.34
CA ARG A 74 -10.23 6.63 16.37
C ARG A 74 -9.57 7.26 17.59
N ASP A 75 -9.62 6.57 18.71
CA ASP A 75 -8.99 6.95 19.99
C ASP A 75 -7.46 6.88 19.96
N LEU A 76 -6.90 6.23 18.93
CA LEU A 76 -5.46 6.18 18.69
C LEU A 76 -4.98 7.25 17.70
N ILE A 77 -5.89 8.03 17.10
CA ILE A 77 -5.54 9.11 16.17
C ILE A 77 -5.20 10.38 16.96
N GLY A 78 -4.00 10.92 16.74
CA GLY A 78 -3.54 12.14 17.40
C GLY A 78 -3.05 11.94 18.83
N VAL A 79 -2.84 10.68 19.25
CA VAL A 79 -2.22 10.34 20.53
C VAL A 79 -0.84 10.98 20.64
N THR A 80 -0.58 11.58 21.79
CA THR A 80 0.71 12.20 22.15
C THR A 80 1.46 11.32 23.13
N ASP A 81 2.74 11.63 23.37
CA ASP A 81 3.58 10.94 24.35
C ASP A 81 3.06 11.04 25.80
N GLU A 82 2.03 11.86 26.04
CA GLU A 82 1.33 11.99 27.33
C GLU A 82 0.44 10.77 27.63
N GLU A 83 0.14 9.93 26.63
CA GLU A 83 -0.67 8.71 26.77
C GLU A 83 0.14 7.45 26.37
N PRO A 84 1.12 7.02 27.18
CA PRO A 84 2.11 6.01 26.78
C PRO A 84 1.49 4.64 26.44
N GLU A 85 0.37 4.28 27.07
CA GLU A 85 -0.34 3.04 26.77
C GLU A 85 -0.92 3.05 25.35
N LYS A 86 -1.50 4.18 24.93
CA LYS A 86 -2.06 4.35 23.58
C LYS A 86 -0.98 4.47 22.52
N VAL A 87 0.15 5.11 22.84
CA VAL A 87 1.34 5.12 21.98
C VAL A 87 1.80 3.68 21.72
N GLY A 88 1.90 2.86 22.77
CA GLY A 88 2.26 1.45 22.64
C GLY A 88 1.28 0.63 21.77
N GLN A 89 -0.02 0.91 21.87
CA GLN A 89 -1.03 0.27 21.00
C GLN A 89 -0.89 0.70 19.54
N PHE A 90 -0.68 2.00 19.29
CA PHE A 90 -0.44 2.50 17.95
C PHE A 90 0.83 1.90 17.33
N ASP A 91 1.92 1.85 18.10
CA ASP A 91 3.18 1.24 17.68
C ASP A 91 3.04 -0.25 17.36
N ALA A 92 2.21 -0.99 18.10
CA ALA A 92 1.91 -2.39 17.80
C ALA A 92 1.19 -2.57 16.46
N ILE A 93 0.21 -1.70 16.15
CA ILE A 93 -0.48 -1.69 14.85
C ILE A 93 0.50 -1.39 13.71
N VAL A 94 1.39 -0.41 13.92
CA VAL A 94 2.44 -0.07 12.95
C VAL A 94 3.36 -1.27 12.72
N ALA A 95 3.81 -1.94 13.78
CA ALA A 95 4.69 -3.11 13.69
C ALA A 95 4.04 -4.25 12.89
N GLU A 96 2.79 -4.59 13.20
CA GLU A 96 2.06 -5.65 12.48
C GLU A 96 1.88 -5.30 11.00
N LEU A 97 1.54 -4.05 10.69
CA LEU A 97 1.39 -3.60 9.31
C LEU A 97 2.67 -3.81 8.51
N LEU A 98 3.83 -3.55 9.11
CA LEU A 98 5.11 -3.67 8.42
C LEU A 98 5.51 -5.10 8.15
N ASP A 99 5.21 -6.01 9.07
CA ASP A 99 5.41 -7.44 8.83
C ASP A 99 4.54 -7.91 7.66
N ARG A 100 3.31 -7.37 7.53
CA ARG A 100 2.43 -7.62 6.37
C ARG A 100 2.96 -7.00 5.07
N VAL A 101 3.50 -5.78 5.12
CA VAL A 101 4.14 -5.12 3.97
C VAL A 101 5.34 -5.93 3.49
N GLU A 102 6.22 -6.36 4.40
CA GLU A 102 7.38 -7.17 4.05
C GLU A 102 6.97 -8.52 3.43
N ALA A 103 5.91 -9.14 3.94
CA ALA A 103 5.34 -10.35 3.35
C ALA A 103 4.78 -10.09 1.94
N ALA A 104 4.10 -8.96 1.72
CA ALA A 104 3.57 -8.57 0.42
C ALA A 104 4.70 -8.30 -0.60
N GLU A 105 5.75 -7.58 -0.21
CA GLU A 105 6.91 -7.32 -1.07
C GLU A 105 7.60 -8.63 -1.49
N LYS A 106 7.78 -9.57 -0.54
CA LYS A 106 8.36 -10.89 -0.85
C LYS A 106 7.49 -11.69 -1.80
N ALA A 107 6.17 -11.67 -1.61
CA ALA A 107 5.21 -12.34 -2.49
C ALA A 107 5.23 -11.73 -3.90
N GLN A 108 5.28 -10.41 -4.00
CA GLN A 108 5.38 -9.71 -5.28
C GLN A 108 6.68 -10.04 -6.02
N ALA A 109 7.82 -10.00 -5.32
CA ALA A 109 9.11 -10.37 -5.90
C ALA A 109 9.16 -11.84 -6.35
N ALA A 110 8.49 -12.75 -5.63
CA ALA A 110 8.38 -14.14 -6.05
C ALA A 110 7.50 -14.31 -7.28
N ALA A 111 6.37 -13.60 -7.35
CA ALA A 111 5.48 -13.59 -8.51
C ALA A 111 6.17 -13.01 -9.75
N GLU A 112 6.93 -11.93 -9.59
CA GLU A 112 7.68 -11.30 -10.68
C GLU A 112 8.76 -12.25 -11.22
N LYS A 113 9.52 -12.92 -10.35
CA LYS A 113 10.49 -13.95 -10.78
C LYS A 113 9.85 -15.12 -11.50
N ALA A 114 8.66 -15.54 -11.08
CA ALA A 114 7.92 -16.60 -11.77
C ALA A 114 7.49 -16.14 -13.17
N ALA A 115 6.95 -14.92 -13.29
CA ALA A 115 6.58 -14.32 -14.56
C ALA A 115 7.77 -14.14 -15.51
N GLU A 116 8.92 -13.69 -15.02
CA GLU A 116 10.15 -13.59 -15.80
C GLU A 116 10.64 -14.95 -16.31
N ALA A 117 10.56 -15.98 -15.47
CA ALA A 117 10.95 -17.34 -15.84
C ALA A 117 10.05 -17.91 -16.95
N GLU A 118 8.74 -17.64 -16.89
CA GLU A 118 7.80 -18.03 -17.95
C GLU A 118 8.03 -17.24 -19.24
N ALA A 119 8.24 -15.92 -19.14
CA ALA A 119 8.56 -15.07 -20.29
C ALA A 119 9.84 -15.56 -21.00
N LYS A 120 10.87 -15.96 -20.24
CA LYS A 120 12.11 -16.49 -20.80
C LYS A 120 11.93 -17.86 -21.47
N LYS A 121 11.05 -18.72 -20.95
CA LYS A 121 10.68 -19.99 -21.59
C LYS A 121 9.93 -19.75 -22.90
N ALA A 122 8.96 -18.85 -22.91
CA ALA A 122 8.20 -18.50 -24.10
C ALA A 122 9.10 -17.88 -25.19
N ALA A 123 10.01 -16.98 -24.83
CA ALA A 123 10.98 -16.41 -25.75
C ALA A 123 11.92 -17.46 -26.36
N LYS A 124 12.36 -18.44 -25.56
CA LYS A 124 13.19 -19.55 -26.06
C LYS A 124 12.41 -20.45 -27.02
N ALA A 125 11.16 -20.81 -26.68
CA ALA A 125 10.30 -21.61 -27.56
C ALA A 125 10.05 -20.91 -28.90
N ALA A 126 9.79 -19.60 -28.89
CA ALA A 126 9.62 -18.82 -30.12
C ALA A 126 10.90 -18.78 -30.97
N ALA A 127 12.08 -18.65 -30.35
CA ALA A 127 13.36 -18.68 -31.06
C ALA A 127 13.68 -20.05 -31.66
N ASP A 128 13.36 -21.13 -30.95
CA ASP A 128 13.56 -22.50 -31.44
C ASP A 128 12.59 -22.82 -32.59
N GLN A 129 11.35 -22.35 -32.52
CA GLN A 129 10.38 -22.48 -33.60
C GLN A 129 10.78 -21.68 -34.84
N ALA A 130 11.25 -20.44 -34.67
CA ALA A 130 11.76 -19.64 -35.79
C ALA A 130 12.98 -20.29 -36.48
N LYS A 131 13.83 -21.01 -35.74
CA LYS A 131 14.93 -21.80 -36.32
C LYS A 131 14.42 -23.02 -37.07
N ALA A 132 13.43 -23.73 -36.51
CA ALA A 132 12.82 -24.88 -37.16
C ALA A 132 12.13 -24.50 -38.48
N ASP A 133 11.35 -23.41 -38.48
CA ASP A 133 10.69 -22.89 -39.69
C ASP A 133 11.70 -22.48 -40.76
N LYS A 134 12.82 -21.87 -40.36
CA LYS A 134 13.90 -21.49 -41.28
C LYS A 134 14.62 -22.70 -41.88
N ALA A 135 14.80 -23.77 -41.11
CA ALA A 135 15.37 -25.03 -41.59
C ALA A 135 14.43 -25.75 -42.58
N ALA A 136 13.13 -25.79 -42.28
CA ALA A 136 12.11 -26.39 -43.16
C ALA A 136 11.99 -25.66 -44.51
N GLN A 137 12.13 -24.33 -44.53
CA GLN A 137 12.14 -23.54 -45.78
C GLN A 137 13.38 -23.80 -46.65
N THR A 138 14.52 -24.16 -46.06
CA THR A 138 15.73 -24.49 -46.83
C THR A 138 15.73 -25.91 -47.40
N GLU A 139 15.01 -26.87 -46.78
CA GLU A 139 14.89 -28.25 -47.31
C GLU A 139 13.80 -28.38 -48.38
N GLY A 140 12.74 -27.56 -48.35
CA GLY A 140 11.71 -27.56 -49.40
C GLY A 140 12.07 -26.81 -50.70
N ALA A 141 13.25 -26.18 -50.74
CA ALA A 141 13.75 -25.40 -51.87
C ALA A 141 14.87 -26.09 -52.68
N ALA A 142 15.18 -27.36 -52.37
CA ALA A 142 16.10 -28.22 -53.12
C ALA A 142 15.33 -29.30 -53.89
#